data_AF-A0A453C0C6-F1
#
_entry.id   AF-A0A453C0C6-F1
#
_cell.length_a   1.000
_cell.length_b   1.000
_cell.length_c   1.000
_cell.angle_alpha   90.00
_cell.angle_beta   90.00
_cell.angle_gamma   90.00
#
_symmetry.space_group_name_H-M   'P 1'
#
loop_
_entity.id
_entity.type
_entity.pdbx_description
1 polymer ?
#
loop_
_entity_poly.entity_id
_entity_poly.type
_entity_poly.pdbx_seq_one_letter_code
_entity_poly.pdbx_strand_id
1 'polypeptide(L)'
;DRCWTADRLARRGLQHQPRCPLCDQAPETMRHLLLECPFARQTWHEILSWLWMTTAGPSHEDSLMDWWLQARQNTPTLMRKGLASIALLTPWMI
;
A
#
# COMPACT_ATOMS: atom_id res chain seq x y z
N ASP A 1 -6.97 -9.53 6.20
CA ASP A 1 -7.77 -8.65 5.30
C ASP A 1 -9.20 -8.37 5.75
N ARG A 2 -9.38 -7.53 6.78
CA ARG A 2 -10.69 -7.03 7.26
C ARG A 2 -10.94 -5.54 6.97
N CYS A 3 -10.13 -4.90 6.13
CA CYS A 3 -10.33 -3.48 5.81
C CYS A 3 -11.51 -3.31 4.82
N TRP A 4 -12.39 -2.37 5.14
CA TRP A 4 -13.62 -2.07 4.40
C TRP A 4 -13.29 -1.13 3.24
N THR A 5 -12.91 -1.69 2.11
CA THR A 5 -12.81 -0.92 0.86
C THR A 5 -14.19 -0.77 0.21
N ALA A 6 -14.40 0.30 -0.53
CA ALA A 6 -15.60 0.58 -1.31
C ALA A 6 -15.94 -0.58 -2.26
N ASP A 7 -14.95 -1.32 -2.77
CA ASP A 7 -15.16 -2.57 -3.52
C ASP A 7 -15.91 -3.67 -2.71
N ARG A 8 -15.71 -3.77 -1.39
CA ARG A 8 -16.50 -4.70 -0.55
C ARG A 8 -17.91 -4.16 -0.27
N LEU A 9 -18.08 -2.84 -0.21
CA LEU A 9 -19.40 -2.22 -0.13
C LEU A 9 -20.20 -2.48 -1.42
N ALA A 10 -19.54 -2.36 -2.58
CA ALA A 10 -20.10 -2.66 -3.90
C ALA A 10 -20.59 -4.11 -4.00
N ARG A 11 -19.77 -5.07 -3.57
CA ARG A 11 -20.14 -6.50 -3.53
C ARG A 11 -21.32 -6.81 -2.60
N ARG A 12 -21.68 -5.91 -1.69
CA ARG A 12 -22.80 -6.03 -0.76
C ARG A 12 -24.00 -5.16 -1.13
N GLY A 13 -23.98 -4.52 -2.31
CA GLY A 13 -25.07 -3.66 -2.79
C GLY A 13 -25.24 -2.35 -2.00
N LEU A 14 -24.22 -1.95 -1.24
CA LEU A 14 -24.24 -0.69 -0.50
C LEU A 14 -23.73 0.44 -1.39
N GLN A 15 -24.27 1.65 -1.17
CA GLN A 15 -23.86 2.85 -1.87
C GLN A 15 -22.36 3.08 -1.65
N HIS A 16 -21.61 3.23 -2.72
CA HIS A 16 -20.17 3.39 -2.67
C HIS A 16 -19.73 4.38 -3.76
N GLN A 17 -18.66 5.11 -3.50
CA GLN A 17 -18.02 5.88 -4.55
C GLN A 17 -17.32 4.88 -5.50
N PRO A 18 -17.58 4.94 -6.82
CA PRO A 18 -17.04 3.96 -7.75
C PRO A 18 -15.54 4.14 -8.01
N ARG A 19 -14.94 5.22 -7.49
CA ARG A 19 -13.54 5.62 -7.72
C ARG A 19 -12.83 5.82 -6.39
N CYS A 20 -11.50 5.67 -6.43
CA CYS A 20 -10.62 5.86 -5.29
C CYS A 20 -10.70 7.29 -4.76
N PRO A 21 -10.97 7.49 -3.46
CA PRO A 21 -11.12 8.83 -2.87
C PRO A 21 -9.81 9.63 -2.86
N LEU A 22 -8.67 8.97 -3.01
CA LEU A 22 -7.36 9.61 -2.98
C LEU A 22 -6.92 10.16 -4.34
N CYS A 23 -7.26 9.47 -5.43
CA CYS A 23 -6.76 9.83 -6.76
C CYS A 23 -7.86 10.07 -7.81
N ASP A 24 -9.09 9.64 -7.56
CA ASP A 24 -10.26 9.71 -8.46
C ASP A 24 -10.04 9.14 -9.88
N GLN A 25 -9.03 8.30 -10.07
CA GLN A 25 -8.62 7.79 -11.39
C GLN A 25 -9.06 6.35 -11.67
N ALA A 26 -9.20 5.51 -10.65
CA ALA A 26 -9.51 4.09 -10.80
C ALA A 26 -10.46 3.60 -9.69
N PRO A 27 -11.12 2.43 -9.85
CA PRO A 27 -11.93 1.84 -8.80
C PRO A 27 -11.16 1.61 -7.52
N GLU A 28 -11.80 1.88 -6.37
CA GLU A 28 -11.18 1.65 -5.07
C GLU A 28 -11.14 0.16 -4.74
N THR A 29 -10.01 -0.48 -5.05
CA THR A 29 -9.68 -1.82 -4.55
C THR A 29 -8.58 -1.73 -3.49
N MET A 30 -8.42 -2.76 -2.66
CA MET A 30 -7.31 -2.80 -1.68
C MET A 30 -5.95 -2.64 -2.35
N ARG A 31 -5.77 -3.33 -3.49
CA ARG A 31 -4.56 -3.27 -4.29
C ARG A 31 -4.34 -1.87 -4.84
N HIS A 32 -5.39 -1.26 -5.40
CA HIS A 32 -5.28 0.11 -5.88
C HIS A 32 -4.96 1.08 -4.74
N LEU A 33 -5.72 1.05 -3.64
CA LEU A 33 -5.56 1.96 -2.52
C LEU A 33 -4.15 1.92 -1.92
N LEU A 34 -3.56 0.74 -1.76
CA LEU A 34 -2.30 0.58 -1.04
C LEU A 34 -1.05 0.51 -1.94
N LEU A 35 -1.17 0.07 -3.21
CA LEU A 35 -0.02 -0.23 -4.07
C LEU A 35 -0.01 0.62 -5.35
N GLU A 36 -1.16 0.83 -6.01
CA GLU A 36 -1.19 1.43 -7.35
C GLU A 36 -1.57 2.91 -7.36
N CYS A 37 -2.32 3.36 -6.35
CA CYS A 37 -2.82 4.72 -6.24
C CYS A 37 -1.64 5.69 -6.28
N PRO A 38 -1.67 6.74 -7.13
CA PRO A 38 -0.60 7.72 -7.21
C PRO A 38 -0.26 8.35 -5.85
N PHE A 39 -1.28 8.62 -5.03
CA PHE A 39 -1.10 9.11 -3.66
C PHE A 39 -0.32 8.10 -2.81
N ALA A 40 -0.75 6.83 -2.78
CA ALA A 40 -0.08 5.78 -2.03
C ALA A 40 1.36 5.58 -2.48
N ARG A 41 1.62 5.55 -3.80
CA ARG A 41 2.97 5.44 -4.36
C ARG A 41 3.88 6.58 -3.92
N GLN A 42 3.35 7.81 -3.88
CA GLN A 42 4.08 8.96 -3.37
C GLN A 42 4.36 8.83 -1.87
N THR A 43 3.37 8.43 -1.06
CA THR A 43 3.54 8.20 0.37
C THR A 43 4.64 7.16 0.65
N TRP A 44 4.65 6.04 -0.09
CA TRP A 44 5.71 5.04 0.02
C TRP A 44 7.08 5.60 -0.36
N HIS A 45 7.16 6.35 -1.46
CA HIS A 45 8.41 6.95 -1.90
C HIS A 45 8.99 7.91 -0.86
N GLU A 46 8.18 8.82 -0.32
CA GLU A 46 8.61 9.78 0.70
C GLU A 46 9.10 9.09 1.97
N ILE A 47 8.34 8.11 2.50
CA ILE A 47 8.72 7.41 3.73
C ILE A 47 10.02 6.61 3.55
N LEU A 48 10.16 5.90 2.42
CA LEU A 48 11.37 5.11 2.14
C LEU A 48 12.59 6.02 1.91
N SER A 49 12.40 7.13 1.21
CA SER A 49 13.43 8.15 0.97
C SER A 49 13.92 8.77 2.29
N TRP A 50 12.99 9.18 3.17
CA TRP A 50 13.32 9.76 4.48
C TRP A 50 14.10 8.80 5.38
N LEU A 51 13.84 7.50 5.25
CA LEU A 51 14.50 6.45 6.03
C LEU A 51 15.73 5.86 5.33
N TRP A 52 16.16 6.44 4.20
CA TRP A 52 17.30 6.00 3.40
C TRP A 52 17.23 4.51 3.05
N MET A 53 16.00 4.01 2.87
CA MET A 53 15.73 2.62 2.51
C MET A 53 15.99 2.44 1.02
N THR A 54 16.82 1.45 0.65
CA THR A 54 17.14 1.15 -0.75
C THR A 54 16.09 0.28 -1.45
N THR A 55 15.08 -0.21 -0.71
CA THR A 55 13.98 -0.98 -1.28
C THR A 55 13.03 -0.07 -2.05
N ALA A 56 12.55 -0.55 -3.21
CA ALA A 56 11.45 0.10 -3.90
C ALA A 56 10.15 -0.03 -3.08
N GLY A 57 9.27 0.96 -3.19
CA GLY A 57 7.90 0.85 -2.70
C GLY A 57 7.08 -0.16 -3.50
N PRO A 58 5.92 -0.60 -2.98
CA PRO A 58 5.05 -1.50 -3.71
C PRO A 58 4.50 -0.82 -4.98
N SER A 59 4.31 -1.61 -6.04
CA SER A 59 3.81 -1.11 -7.32
C SER A 59 3.08 -2.13 -8.18
N HIS A 60 3.63 -3.34 -8.33
CA HIS A 60 3.16 -4.34 -9.30
C HIS A 60 2.76 -5.67 -8.65
N GLU A 61 2.95 -5.79 -7.35
CA GLU A 61 2.66 -6.99 -6.59
C GLU A 61 1.15 -7.19 -6.41
N ASP A 62 0.74 -8.46 -6.26
CA ASP A 62 -0.69 -8.79 -6.09
C ASP A 62 -1.23 -8.34 -4.72
N SER A 63 -0.36 -8.29 -3.71
CA SER A 63 -0.68 -7.80 -2.38
C SER A 63 0.49 -7.09 -1.70
N LEU A 64 0.18 -6.28 -0.69
CA LEU A 64 1.21 -5.65 0.17
C LEU A 64 2.09 -6.69 0.85
N MET A 65 1.55 -7.89 1.14
CA MET A 65 2.31 -8.97 1.76
C MET A 65 3.36 -9.57 0.81
N ASP A 66 3.04 -9.66 -0.48
CA ASP A 66 3.98 -10.14 -1.49
C ASP A 66 5.15 -9.17 -1.65
N TRP A 67 4.84 -7.86 -1.71
CA TRP A 67 5.86 -6.81 -1.69
C TRP A 67 6.73 -6.91 -0.42
N TRP A 68 6.12 -7.03 0.76
CA TRP A 68 6.85 -7.13 2.02
C TRP A 68 7.82 -8.34 2.04
N LEU A 69 7.37 -9.51 1.55
CA LEU A 69 8.20 -10.70 1.52
C LEU A 69 9.44 -10.49 0.64
N GLN A 70 9.27 -9.86 -0.52
CA GLN A 70 10.36 -9.54 -1.45
C GLN A 70 11.27 -8.44 -0.90
N ALA A 71 10.72 -7.34 -0.40
CA ALA A 71 11.47 -6.22 0.16
C ALA A 71 12.35 -6.66 1.35
N ARG A 72 11.84 -7.55 2.20
CA ARG A 72 12.59 -8.10 3.34
C ARG A 72 13.80 -8.93 2.92
N GLN A 73 13.72 -9.65 1.80
CA GLN A 73 14.85 -10.44 1.28
C GLN A 73 15.98 -9.52 0.78
N ASN A 74 15.62 -8.41 0.14
CA ASN A 74 16.56 -7.46 -0.45
C ASN A 74 17.10 -6.42 0.54
N THR A 75 16.53 -6.36 1.76
CA THR A 75 16.92 -5.39 2.79
C THR A 75 17.95 -5.99 3.77
N PRO A 76 19.04 -5.27 4.09
CA PRO A 76 20.02 -5.68 5.10
C PRO A 76 19.36 -6.02 6.44
N THR A 77 19.90 -7.02 7.15
CA THR A 77 19.33 -7.53 8.42
C THR A 77 19.09 -6.43 9.46
N LEU A 78 19.98 -5.43 9.53
CA LEU A 78 19.88 -4.28 10.41
C LEU A 78 18.61 -3.44 10.17
N MET A 79 18.16 -3.34 8.92
CA MET A 79 17.05 -2.47 8.51
C MET A 79 15.70 -3.19 8.47
N ARG A 80 15.68 -4.54 8.56
CA ARG A 80 14.44 -5.34 8.44
C ARG A 80 13.37 -5.00 9.48
N LYS A 81 13.76 -4.64 10.70
CA LYS A 81 12.80 -4.20 11.74
C LYS A 81 12.16 -2.86 11.37
N GLY A 82 12.95 -1.91 10.87
CA GLY A 82 12.44 -0.63 10.35
C GLY A 82 11.47 -0.86 9.20
N LEU A 83 11.84 -1.70 8.24
CA LEU A 83 10.96 -2.06 7.12
C LEU A 83 9.64 -2.70 7.59
N ALA A 84 9.68 -3.57 8.60
CA ALA A 84 8.47 -4.17 9.17
C ALA A 84 7.52 -3.11 9.74
N SER A 85 8.07 -2.14 10.49
CA SER A 85 7.29 -1.03 11.04
C SER A 85 6.67 -0.18 9.93
N ILE A 86 7.43 0.15 8.88
CA ILE A 86 6.90 0.90 7.73
C ILE A 86 5.77 0.11 7.06
N ALA A 87 6.00 -1.17 6.77
CA ALA A 87 5.02 -2.05 6.14
C ALA A 87 3.68 -2.12 6.89
N LEU A 88 3.73 -2.02 8.23
CA LEU A 88 2.56 -2.02 9.10
C LEU A 88 1.91 -0.65 9.25
N LEU A 89 2.68 0.44 9.27
CA LEU A 89 2.21 1.78 9.59
C LEU A 89 1.73 2.56 8.35
N THR A 90 2.41 2.43 7.22
CA THR A 90 2.08 3.19 6.00
C THR A 90 0.64 2.97 5.53
N PRO A 91 0.06 1.75 5.56
CA PRO A 91 -1.34 1.55 5.19
C PRO A 91 -2.37 2.28 6.05
N TRP A 92 -2.01 2.75 7.25
CA TRP A 92 -2.92 3.53 8.10
C TRP A 92 -2.86 5.04 7.83
N MET A 93 -1.83 5.50 7.13
CA MET A 93 -1.68 6.90 6.73
C MET A 93 -2.27 7.18 5.34
N ILE A 94 -2.67 6.12 4.63
CA ILE A 94 -3.36 6.12 3.34
C ILE A 94 -4.85 5.94 3.61
#